data_AF-A0A833CYS6-F1
#
_entry.id   AF-A0A833CYS6-F1
#
_cell.length_a   1.000
_cell.length_b   1.000
_cell.length_c   1.000
_cell.angle_alpha   90.00
_cell.angle_beta   90.00
_cell.angle_gamma   90.00
#
_symmetry.space_group_name_H-M   'P 1'
#
loop_
_entity.id
_entity.type
_entity.pdbx_description
1 polymer ?
#
loop_
_entity_poly.entity_id
_entity_poly.type
_entity_poly.pdbx_seq_one_letter_code
_entity_poly.pdbx_strand_id
1 'polypeptide(L)' 'PVVVNDQIVIRSMMYVALTYDHRIIDGREAVTFLVRIKEALENPERMLLSI' A
#
# COMPACT_ATOMS: atom_id res chain seq x y z
N PRO A 1 -12.47 10.37 6.15
CA PRO A 1 -13.26 9.29 6.79
C PRO A 1 -13.09 8.02 5.96
N VAL A 2 -12.94 6.86 6.60
CA VAL A 2 -12.82 5.55 5.94
C VAL A 2 -13.78 4.58 6.61
N VAL A 3 -14.28 3.61 5.84
CA VAL A 3 -15.15 2.56 6.36
C VAL A 3 -14.28 1.39 6.79
N VAL A 4 -14.40 0.98 8.06
CA VAL A 4 -13.74 -0.20 8.61
C VAL A 4 -14.79 -0.99 9.39
N ASN A 5 -14.96 -2.28 9.05
CA ASN A 5 -15.96 -3.15 9.68
C ASN A 5 -17.37 -2.50 9.74
N ASP A 6 -17.84 -1.99 8.61
CA ASP A 6 -19.14 -1.32 8.45
C ASP A 6 -19.35 -0.04 9.29
N GLN A 7 -18.28 0.55 9.84
CA GLN A 7 -18.33 1.81 10.58
C GLN A 7 -17.49 2.90 9.94
N ILE A 8 -18.00 4.14 9.96
CA ILE A 8 -17.26 5.32 9.50
C ILE A 8 -16.32 5.77 10.61
N VAL A 9 -15.02 5.68 10.36
CA VAL A 9 -13.96 6.11 11.30
C VAL A 9 -13.11 7.23 10.72
N ILE A 10 -12.61 8.11 11.58
CA ILE A 10 -11.62 9.12 11.21
C ILE A 10 -10.23 8.47 11.30
N ARG A 11 -9.48 8.50 10.19
CA ARG A 11 -8.07 8.08 10.13
C ARG A 11 -7.25 9.08 9.33
N SER A 12 -5.97 9.18 9.66
CA SER A 12 -4.97 9.89 8.85
C SER A 12 -4.69 9.09 7.59
N MET A 13 -4.97 9.69 6.43
CA MET A 13 -4.77 9.07 5.11
C MET A 13 -3.66 9.80 4.38
N MET A 14 -2.83 9.05 3.65
CA MET A 14 -1.80 9.58 2.77
C MET A 14 -1.93 8.95 1.38
N TYR A 15 -1.85 9.77 0.34
CA TYR A 15 -1.83 9.30 -1.04
C TYR A 15 -0.39 9.04 -1.47
N VAL A 16 -0.16 7.91 -2.13
CA VAL A 16 1.14 7.52 -2.68
C VAL A 16 0.97 7.24 -4.16
N ALA A 17 1.90 7.73 -4.97
CA ALA A 17 1.94 7.49 -6.41
C ALA A 17 3.27 6.81 -6.77
N LEU A 18 3.19 5.82 -7.67
CA LEU A 18 4.35 5.14 -8.23
C LEU A 18 4.36 5.35 -9.74
N THR A 19 5.43 5.98 -10.24
CA THR A 19 5.71 6.03 -11.68
C THR A 19 6.77 4.99 -11.99
N TYR A 20 6.55 4.22 -13.05
CA TYR A 20 7.45 3.13 -13.48
C TYR A 20 7.57 3.09 -15.00
N ASP A 21 8.65 2.50 -15.50
CA ASP A 21 8.86 2.31 -16.94
C ASP A 21 8.14 1.05 -17.41
N HIS A 22 7.04 1.23 -18.14
CA HIS A 22 6.21 0.15 -18.69
C HIS A 22 6.92 -0.75 -19.71
N ARG A 23 8.09 -0.34 -20.25
CA ARG A 23 8.87 -1.18 -21.17
C ARG A 23 9.63 -2.28 -20.43
N ILE A 24 9.85 -2.09 -19.13
CA ILE A 24 10.68 -2.95 -18.29
C ILE A 24 9.83 -3.64 -17.23
N ILE A 25 8.91 -2.92 -16.60
CA ILE A 25 8.12 -3.38 -15.45
C ILE A 25 6.67 -3.56 -15.89
N ASP A 26 6.09 -4.73 -15.61
CA ASP A 26 4.68 -4.98 -15.85
C ASP A 26 3.78 -4.24 -14.84
N GLY A 27 2.58 -3.86 -15.26
CA GLY A 27 1.64 -3.16 -14.38
C GLY A 27 1.25 -3.98 -13.15
N ARG A 28 1.22 -5.32 -13.26
CA ARG A 28 1.01 -6.19 -12.10
C ARG A 28 2.13 -6.02 -11.07
N GLU A 29 3.38 -6.06 -11.49
CA GLU A 29 4.53 -5.97 -10.59
C GLU A 29 4.59 -4.62 -9.89
N ALA A 30 4.35 -3.53 -10.62
CA ALA A 30 4.29 -2.19 -10.05
C ALA A 30 3.17 -2.02 -9.01
N VAL A 31 1.97 -2.54 -9.30
CA VAL A 31 0.84 -2.49 -8.37
C VAL A 31 1.11 -3.36 -7.14
N THR A 32 1.62 -4.58 -7.31
CA THR A 32 1.99 -5.44 -6.18
C THR A 32 3.05 -4.80 -5.30
N PHE A 33 4.04 -4.12 -5.88
CA PHE A 33 5.05 -3.38 -5.14
C PHE A 33 4.43 -2.23 -4.33
N LEU A 34 3.56 -1.43 -4.95
CA LEU A 34 2.88 -0.32 -4.27
C LEU A 34 1.99 -0.82 -3.12
N VAL A 35 1.29 -1.94 -3.31
CA VAL A 35 0.50 -2.58 -2.24
C VAL A 35 1.39 -3.04 -1.09
N ARG A 36 2.55 -3.65 -1.36
CA ARG A 36 3.51 -4.04 -0.32
C ARG A 36 3.99 -2.84 0.49
N ILE A 37 4.30 -1.71 -0.16
CA ILE A 37 4.69 -0.48 0.55
C ILE A 37 3.53 0.00 1.44
N LYS A 38 2.31 0.04 0.91
CA LYS A 38 1.12 0.42 1.70
C LYS A 38 0.98 -0.47 2.94
N GLU A 39 1.06 -1.79 2.78
CA GLU A 39 0.91 -2.74 3.89
C GLU A 39 2.02 -2.62 4.94
N ALA A 40 3.26 -2.38 4.50
CA ALA A 40 4.40 -2.16 5.39
C ALA A 40 4.27 -0.87 6.20
N LEU A 41 3.72 0.19 5.60
CA LEU A 41 3.45 1.46 6.29
C LEU A 41 2.24 1.36 7.23
N GLU A 42 1.22 0.59 6.87
CA GLU A 42 0.04 0.37 7.71
C GLU A 42 0.30 -0.62 8.87
N ASN A 43 1.23 -1.58 8.70
CA ASN A 43 1.57 -2.61 9.69
C ASN A 43 3.11 -2.81 9.75
N PRO A 44 3.83 -1.96 10.49
CA PRO A 44 5.30 -1.97 10.55
C PRO A 44 5.91 -3.30 11.00
N GLU A 45 5.18 -4.10 11.78
CA GLU A 45 5.59 -5.45 12.20
C GLU A 45 5.88 -6.39 11.03
N ARG A 46 5.24 -6.19 9.87
CA ARG A 46 5.53 -6.97 8.65
C ARG A 46 6.95 -6.72 8.14
N MET A 47 7.46 -5.49 8.28
CA MET A 47 8.84 -5.18 7.91
C MET A 47 9.84 -5.90 8.83
N LEU A 48 9.53 -6.02 10.11
CA LEU A 48 10.37 -6.71 11.10
C LEU A 48 10.40 -8.22 10.87
N LEU A 49 9.26 -8.81 10.50
CA LEU A 49 9.16 -10.26 10.33
C LEU A 49 9.64 -10.75 8.97
N SER A 50 9.91 -9.85 8.00
CA SER A 50 10.35 -10.20 6.63
C SER A 50 9.46 -11.23 5.92
N ILE A 51 8.15 -11.21 6.23
CA ILE A 51 7.10 -12.08 5.66
C ILE A 51 6.01 -11.20 5.04
#